data_AF-A0A1B7NIU0-F1
#
_entry.id   AF-A0A1B7NIU0-F1
#
_cell.length_a   1.000
_cell.length_b   1.000
_cell.length_c   1.000
_cell.angle_alpha   90.00
_cell.angle_beta   90.00
_cell.angle_gamma   90.00
#
_symmetry.space_group_name_H-M   'P 1'
#
loop_
_entity.id
_entity.type
_entity.pdbx_description
1 polymer ?
#
loop_
_entity_poly.entity_id
_entity_poly.type
_entity_poly.pdbx_seq_one_letter_code
_entity_poly.pdbx_strand_id
1 'polypeptide(L)'
;MSPESPARNASASPPGSRSSSPINAHDTLILRSLVNTKEAGVIIGKGGKNVADLREQTGVRAGVSKVTPGVHERVLTVGGSVEAVAKAYNLIISQLVSSSPSPISLSSSSPHTSIRLLISHNLMGTIIGRNGLKIKAIQDASGARMVASKEMLPQSTERIVEVQGAPDSIGRAIEEIGKCLLEDWERGQGTVPFHPGVGDATSGSRRSANGYSAAARKSNGDVTRRSPPPSPHSPTVAQSAANLRTQNISIPSDMVGCIIGRSGSKITEIRRLSGSKISIAKAPHDDTGERMFTIIGTPEANEKALFLLYNQLESEKERRVGREQQQQELQE
;
A
#
# COMPACT_ATOMS: atom_id res chain seq x y z
N MET A 1 54.93 16.43 -64.31
CA MET A 1 53.61 16.91 -64.79
C MET A 1 52.57 15.88 -64.39
N SER A 2 51.40 16.36 -63.97
CA SER A 2 50.21 15.66 -63.43
C SER A 2 50.12 15.60 -61.89
N PRO A 3 48.92 15.80 -61.31
CA PRO A 3 48.69 16.94 -60.43
C PRO A 3 48.13 16.60 -59.03
N GLU A 4 48.19 17.62 -58.18
CA GLU A 4 47.69 17.74 -56.80
C GLU A 4 46.16 17.59 -56.69
N SER A 5 45.68 17.00 -55.58
CA SER A 5 44.25 16.92 -55.22
C SER A 5 44.02 17.39 -53.77
N PRO A 6 42.88 18.02 -53.45
CA PRO A 6 42.77 18.96 -52.34
C PRO A 6 42.23 18.37 -51.02
N ALA A 7 42.50 19.11 -49.95
CA ALA A 7 42.16 18.85 -48.55
C ALA A 7 40.65 18.66 -48.29
N ARG A 8 40.33 17.66 -47.46
CA ARG A 8 38.98 17.45 -46.90
C ARG A 8 38.83 18.13 -45.55
N ASN A 9 37.76 18.90 -45.48
CA ASN A 9 37.25 19.72 -44.38
C ASN A 9 37.01 18.90 -43.09
N ALA A 10 37.52 19.37 -41.96
CA ALA A 10 37.27 18.80 -40.64
C ALA A 10 35.96 19.38 -40.07
N SER A 11 34.91 18.55 -40.02
CA SER A 11 33.67 18.87 -39.30
C SER A 11 33.82 18.52 -37.82
N ALA A 12 33.87 19.55 -36.97
CA ALA A 12 33.78 19.43 -35.52
C ALA A 12 32.45 18.74 -35.11
N SER A 13 32.55 17.73 -34.23
CA SER A 13 31.39 17.12 -33.59
C SER A 13 30.93 17.97 -32.39
N PRO A 14 29.63 18.25 -32.22
CA PRO A 14 29.12 19.00 -31.07
C PRO A 14 29.20 18.17 -29.78
N PRO A 15 29.25 18.82 -28.59
CA PRO A 15 29.32 18.12 -27.32
C PRO A 15 28.00 17.36 -27.08
N GLY A 16 28.12 16.04 -26.93
CA GLY A 16 27.01 15.15 -26.64
C GLY A 16 26.25 15.61 -25.40
N SER A 17 25.00 15.99 -25.60
CA SER A 17 23.99 16.03 -24.56
C SER A 17 23.99 14.68 -23.85
N ARG A 18 24.32 14.69 -22.55
CA ARG A 18 24.12 13.52 -21.69
C ARG A 18 22.62 13.28 -21.62
N SER A 19 22.12 12.44 -22.51
CA SER A 19 20.81 11.82 -22.37
C SER A 19 20.83 11.08 -21.05
N SER A 20 20.00 11.52 -20.09
CA SER A 20 19.65 10.71 -18.93
C SER A 20 19.08 9.40 -19.48
N SER A 21 19.86 8.32 -19.33
CA SER A 21 19.40 6.98 -19.64
C SER A 21 18.04 6.76 -18.97
N PRO A 22 17.08 6.10 -19.63
CA PRO A 22 15.80 5.81 -18.99
C PRO A 22 16.09 4.99 -17.74
N ILE A 23 15.73 5.52 -16.58
CA ILE A 23 15.78 4.79 -15.31
C ILE A 23 14.96 3.53 -15.55
N ASN A 24 15.61 2.36 -15.49
CA ASN A 24 14.91 1.09 -15.57
C ASN A 24 13.83 1.12 -14.49
N ALA A 25 12.60 0.69 -14.83
CA ALA A 25 11.49 0.65 -13.87
C ALA A 25 11.84 -0.17 -12.60
N HIS A 26 12.84 -1.05 -12.69
CA HIS A 26 13.39 -1.86 -11.62
C HIS A 26 14.25 -1.12 -10.59
N ASP A 27 14.71 0.12 -10.86
CA ASP A 27 15.54 0.90 -9.93
C ASP A 27 14.74 1.98 -9.18
N THR A 28 13.42 2.01 -9.35
CA THR A 28 12.55 3.00 -8.72
C THR A 28 11.99 2.47 -7.39
N LEU A 29 12.47 3.03 -6.28
CA LEU A 29 11.93 2.80 -4.96
C LEU A 29 10.69 3.67 -4.76
N ILE A 30 9.58 3.09 -4.29
CA ILE A 30 8.41 3.82 -3.80
C ILE A 30 8.26 3.54 -2.31
N LEU A 31 8.51 4.55 -1.49
CA LEU A 31 8.40 4.46 -0.03
C LEU A 31 7.15 5.20 0.45
N ARG A 32 6.37 4.54 1.30
CA ARG A 32 5.17 5.11 1.92
C ARG A 32 5.42 5.33 3.41
N SER A 33 4.92 6.44 3.94
CA SER A 33 5.06 6.81 5.35
C SER A 33 3.74 7.33 5.91
N LEU A 34 3.50 7.04 7.18
CA LEU A 34 2.35 7.51 7.93
C LEU A 34 2.71 8.80 8.68
N VAL A 35 2.04 9.88 8.32
CA VAL A 35 2.21 11.21 8.92
C VAL A 35 0.88 11.68 9.48
N ASN A 36 0.90 12.48 10.54
CA ASN A 36 -0.33 13.07 11.05
C ASN A 36 -0.76 14.29 10.20
N THR A 37 -1.98 14.79 10.42
CA THR A 37 -2.51 15.94 9.68
C THR A 37 -1.67 17.21 9.80
N LYS A 38 -1.01 17.43 10.95
CA LYS A 38 -0.14 18.60 11.17
C LYS A 38 1.16 18.49 10.37
N GLU A 39 1.84 17.35 10.47
CA GLU A 39 3.04 17.01 9.71
C GLU A 39 2.79 17.09 8.21
N ALA A 40 1.67 16.52 7.74
CA ALA A 40 1.25 16.61 6.36
C ALA A 40 1.07 18.07 5.90
N GLY A 41 0.54 18.94 6.76
CA GLY A 41 0.42 20.37 6.47
C GLY A 41 1.77 21.05 6.26
N VAL A 42 2.78 20.71 7.08
CA VAL A 42 4.15 21.21 6.96
C VAL A 42 4.83 20.71 5.68
N ILE A 43 4.69 19.42 5.38
CA ILE A 43 5.25 18.79 4.17
C ILE A 43 4.68 19.41 2.89
N ILE A 44 3.37 19.68 2.87
CA ILE A 44 2.71 20.31 1.72
C ILE A 44 3.13 21.79 1.62
N GLY A 45 3.14 22.50 2.75
CA GLY A 45 3.41 23.93 2.81
C GLY A 45 2.24 24.78 2.30
N LYS A 46 2.32 26.10 2.53
CA LYS A 46 1.30 27.05 2.06
C LYS A 46 1.24 27.01 0.52
N GLY A 47 0.06 26.78 -0.04
CA GLY A 47 -0.13 26.68 -1.50
C GLY A 47 0.59 25.51 -2.17
N GLY A 48 1.05 24.51 -1.41
CA GLY A 48 1.82 23.39 -1.97
C GLY A 48 3.30 23.71 -2.25
N LYS A 49 3.80 24.87 -1.79
CA LYS A 49 5.17 25.31 -2.04
C LYS A 49 6.22 24.31 -1.56
N ASN A 50 6.13 23.85 -0.31
CA ASN A 50 7.17 22.98 0.26
C ASN A 50 7.28 21.66 -0.50
N VAL A 51 6.16 21.04 -0.89
CA VAL A 51 6.19 19.79 -1.67
C VAL A 51 6.62 20.03 -3.11
N ALA A 52 6.37 21.21 -3.68
CA ALA A 52 6.90 21.59 -5.00
C ALA A 52 8.43 21.73 -4.96
N ASP A 53 8.95 22.51 -4.01
CA ASP A 53 10.40 22.70 -3.79
C ASP A 53 11.09 21.36 -3.49
N LEU A 54 10.44 20.48 -2.73
CA LEU A 54 10.93 19.12 -2.44
C LEU A 54 11.11 18.32 -3.74
N ARG A 55 10.11 18.32 -4.62
CA ARG A 55 10.14 17.60 -5.91
C ARG A 55 11.22 18.18 -6.83
N GLU A 56 11.37 19.50 -6.88
CA GLU A 56 12.39 20.18 -7.69
C GLU A 56 13.81 19.84 -7.22
N GLN A 57 14.08 19.91 -5.91
CA GLN A 57 15.43 19.70 -5.37
C GLN A 57 15.91 18.25 -5.38
N THR A 58 14.97 17.30 -5.46
CA THR A 58 15.28 15.87 -5.31
C THR A 58 14.93 15.05 -6.54
N GLY A 59 14.10 15.56 -7.45
CA GLY A 59 13.62 14.83 -8.63
C GLY A 59 12.63 13.70 -8.31
N VAL A 60 12.13 13.61 -7.06
CA VAL A 60 11.21 12.54 -6.66
C VAL A 60 9.76 12.82 -7.05
N ARG A 61 8.97 11.76 -7.23
CA ARG A 61 7.51 11.81 -7.26
C ARG A 61 6.95 11.70 -5.83
N ALA A 62 6.83 12.84 -5.14
CA ALA A 62 6.25 12.90 -3.79
C ALA A 62 4.76 13.30 -3.81
N GLY A 63 3.95 12.78 -2.90
CA GLY A 63 2.54 13.19 -2.73
C GLY A 63 1.97 12.77 -1.38
N VAL A 64 0.94 13.47 -0.91
CA VAL A 64 0.27 13.17 0.36
C VAL A 64 -1.21 12.84 0.09
N SER A 65 -1.74 11.81 0.73
CA SER A 65 -3.14 11.38 0.58
C SER A 65 -4.12 12.51 0.90
N LYS A 66 -5.31 12.48 0.31
CA LYS A 66 -6.38 13.46 0.61
C LYS A 66 -6.74 13.44 2.10
N VAL A 67 -7.25 14.56 2.60
CA VAL A 67 -7.74 14.66 3.98
C VAL A 67 -9.08 13.94 4.08
N THR A 68 -9.22 13.05 5.05
CA THR A 68 -10.49 12.36 5.34
C THR A 68 -11.05 12.87 6.67
N PRO A 69 -12.33 13.32 6.72
CA PRO A 69 -12.93 13.80 7.95
C PRO A 69 -12.86 12.75 9.08
N GLY A 70 -12.47 13.18 10.28
CA GLY A 70 -12.33 12.31 11.46
C GLY A 70 -11.05 11.46 11.50
N VAL A 71 -10.22 11.48 10.45
CA VAL A 71 -8.98 10.71 10.35
C VAL A 71 -7.78 11.65 10.50
N HIS A 72 -6.95 11.39 11.50
CA HIS A 72 -5.80 12.26 11.84
C HIS A 72 -4.49 11.82 11.18
N GLU A 73 -4.49 10.68 10.49
CA GLU A 73 -3.33 10.13 9.81
C GLU A 73 -3.50 10.20 8.29
N ARG A 74 -2.41 10.46 7.60
CA ARG A 74 -2.32 10.60 6.15
C ARG A 74 -1.11 9.83 5.65
N VAL A 75 -1.16 9.39 4.41
CA VAL A 75 -0.06 8.65 3.78
C VAL A 75 0.75 9.60 2.91
N LEU A 76 2.03 9.76 3.23
CA LEU A 76 3.04 10.33 2.36
C LEU A 76 3.59 9.22 1.46
N THR A 77 3.64 9.45 0.16
CA THR A 77 4.26 8.56 -0.83
C THR A 77 5.41 9.31 -1.50
N VAL A 78 6.60 8.71 -1.55
CA VAL A 78 7.79 9.28 -2.20
C VAL A 78 8.39 8.21 -3.11
N GLY A 79 8.45 8.50 -4.42
CA GLY A 79 9.02 7.59 -5.43
C GLY A 79 10.22 8.18 -6.16
N GLY A 80 11.27 7.40 -6.40
CA GLY A 80 12.48 7.84 -7.12
C GLY A 80 13.62 6.83 -6.95
N SER A 81 14.85 7.24 -7.25
CA SER A 81 16.03 6.45 -6.89
C SER A 81 16.19 6.40 -5.36
N VAL A 82 16.94 5.42 -4.85
CA VAL A 82 17.16 5.26 -3.40
C VAL A 82 17.78 6.53 -2.81
N GLU A 83 18.76 7.12 -3.48
CA GLU A 83 19.46 8.34 -3.07
C GLU A 83 18.51 9.55 -3.08
N ALA A 84 17.69 9.67 -4.13
CA ALA A 84 16.72 10.75 -4.25
C ALA A 84 15.65 10.67 -3.16
N VAL A 85 15.15 9.46 -2.86
CA VAL A 85 14.19 9.20 -1.79
C VAL A 85 14.82 9.52 -0.42
N ALA A 86 16.04 9.07 -0.15
CA ALA A 86 16.75 9.37 1.10
C ALA A 86 16.95 10.88 1.30
N LYS A 87 17.36 11.60 0.24
CA LYS A 87 17.49 13.06 0.24
C LYS A 87 16.15 13.75 0.51
N ALA A 88 15.07 13.27 -0.10
CA ALA A 88 13.73 13.79 0.14
C ALA A 88 13.28 13.64 1.60
N TYR A 89 13.51 12.47 2.21
CA TYR A 89 13.18 12.28 3.62
C TYR A 89 14.03 13.14 4.55
N ASN A 90 15.31 13.38 4.25
CA ASN A 90 16.14 14.32 5.02
C ASN A 90 15.54 15.74 5.02
N LEU A 91 15.13 16.25 3.84
CA LEU A 91 14.48 17.56 3.71
C LEU A 91 13.13 17.63 4.44
N ILE A 92 12.29 16.59 4.28
CA ILE A 92 11.00 16.49 4.98
C ILE A 92 11.21 16.57 6.49
N ILE A 93 12.15 15.80 7.01
CA ILE A 93 12.43 15.74 8.43
C ILE A 93 12.98 17.07 8.95
N SER A 94 13.88 17.71 8.20
CA SER A 94 14.39 19.04 8.52
C SER A 94 13.27 20.08 8.60
N GLN A 95 12.29 20.03 7.70
CA GLN A 95 11.11 20.89 7.74
C GLN A 95 10.23 20.59 8.96
N LEU A 96 10.00 19.31 9.27
CA LEU A 96 9.19 18.90 10.43
C LEU A 96 9.81 19.39 11.75
N VAL A 97 11.12 19.23 11.92
CA VAL A 97 11.87 19.72 13.09
C VAL A 97 11.79 21.25 13.17
N SER A 98 12.01 21.94 12.06
CA SER A 98 11.94 23.42 12.02
C SER A 98 10.55 23.97 12.34
N SER A 99 9.50 23.22 12.00
CA SER A 99 8.10 23.60 12.25
C SER A 99 7.59 23.27 13.66
N SER A 100 8.31 22.43 14.39
CA SER A 100 7.97 21.99 15.74
C SER A 100 8.94 22.63 16.74
N PRO A 101 8.66 23.86 17.24
CA PRO A 101 9.46 24.46 18.28
C PRO A 101 9.25 23.67 19.57
N SER A 102 10.14 22.72 19.87
CA SER A 102 10.23 22.18 21.23
C SER A 102 10.60 23.33 22.16
N PRO A 103 9.82 23.61 23.22
CA PRO A 103 10.22 24.60 24.22
C PRO A 103 11.52 24.14 24.85
N ILE A 104 12.42 25.11 25.04
CA ILE A 104 13.73 24.99 25.68
C ILE A 104 13.64 24.10 26.92
N SER A 105 13.94 22.81 26.77
CA SER A 105 14.32 21.94 27.88
C SER A 105 15.83 21.91 27.87
N LEU A 106 16.46 22.28 29.00
CA LEU A 106 17.91 22.28 29.19
C LEU A 106 18.54 20.87 29.19
N SER A 107 17.87 19.88 28.60
CA SER A 107 18.45 18.56 28.34
C SER A 107 19.18 18.61 27.01
N SER A 108 20.47 18.28 27.04
CA SER A 108 21.42 18.17 25.92
C SER A 108 21.09 17.04 24.92
N SER A 109 19.81 16.81 24.60
CA SER A 109 19.39 15.87 23.56
C SER A 109 19.17 16.65 22.28
N SER A 110 19.92 16.32 21.23
CA SER A 110 19.73 16.83 19.87
C SER A 110 18.27 16.70 19.43
N PRO A 111 17.77 17.57 18.52
CA PRO A 111 16.40 17.49 18.05
C PRO A 111 16.15 16.14 17.38
N HIS A 112 15.43 15.26 18.08
CA HIS A 112 15.01 13.97 17.57
C HIS A 112 13.61 14.09 17.00
N THR A 113 13.44 13.67 15.75
CA THR A 113 12.12 13.44 15.18
C THR A 113 11.98 11.98 14.80
N SER A 114 10.76 11.58 14.45
CA SER A 114 10.44 10.21 14.06
C SER A 114 9.62 10.20 12.77
N ILE A 115 9.88 9.21 11.91
CA ILE A 115 9.03 8.91 10.75
C ILE A 115 8.58 7.45 10.79
N ARG A 116 7.32 7.20 10.45
CA ARG A 116 6.71 5.85 10.47
C ARG A 116 6.58 5.33 9.05
N LEU A 117 7.52 4.48 8.63
CA LEU A 117 7.50 3.86 7.30
C LEU A 117 6.48 2.73 7.24
N LEU A 118 5.75 2.65 6.14
CA LEU A 118 4.83 1.56 5.82
C LEU A 118 5.54 0.55 4.93
N ILE A 119 5.85 -0.62 5.49
CA ILE A 119 6.63 -1.66 4.81
C ILE A 119 5.77 -2.93 4.69
N SER A 120 5.77 -3.56 3.51
CA SER A 120 5.10 -4.85 3.34
C SER A 120 5.61 -5.89 4.32
N HIS A 121 4.71 -6.68 4.90
CA HIS A 121 5.06 -7.79 5.78
C HIS A 121 6.13 -8.70 5.17
N ASN A 122 6.04 -8.99 3.87
CA ASN A 122 6.95 -9.89 3.16
C ASN A 122 8.36 -9.32 3.01
N LEU A 123 8.51 -8.00 3.05
CA LEU A 123 9.80 -7.31 2.96
C LEU A 123 10.41 -7.04 4.34
N MET A 124 9.68 -7.29 5.43
CA MET A 124 10.21 -7.03 6.78
C MET A 124 11.44 -7.87 7.11
N GLY A 125 11.54 -9.09 6.56
CA GLY A 125 12.69 -9.96 6.74
C GLY A 125 14.00 -9.36 6.23
N THR A 126 13.94 -8.54 5.18
CA THR A 126 15.12 -7.95 4.52
C THR A 126 15.69 -6.79 5.33
N ILE A 127 14.82 -6.04 6.02
CA ILE A 127 15.21 -4.96 6.93
C ILE A 127 15.66 -5.52 8.29
N ILE A 128 14.91 -6.46 8.87
CA ILE A 128 15.19 -6.98 10.22
C ILE A 128 16.42 -7.90 10.21
N GLY A 129 16.50 -8.80 9.22
CA GLY A 129 17.53 -9.83 9.14
C GLY A 129 17.41 -10.91 10.23
N ARG A 130 18.24 -11.94 10.12
CA ARG A 130 18.29 -13.05 11.09
C ARG A 130 18.60 -12.51 12.49
N ASN A 131 17.76 -12.86 13.48
CA ASN A 131 17.88 -12.40 14.88
C ASN A 131 17.95 -10.86 15.05
N GLY A 132 17.44 -10.09 14.10
CA GLY A 132 17.50 -8.63 14.14
C GLY A 132 18.89 -8.04 13.83
N LEU A 133 19.82 -8.83 13.26
CA LEU A 133 21.18 -8.37 13.00
C LEU A 133 21.24 -7.25 11.97
N LYS A 134 20.40 -7.30 10.92
CA LYS A 134 20.42 -6.30 9.84
C LYS A 134 19.86 -4.97 10.32
N ILE A 135 18.74 -4.96 11.04
CA ILE A 135 18.19 -3.72 11.61
C ILE A 135 19.12 -3.11 12.67
N LYS A 136 19.88 -3.92 13.42
CA LYS A 136 20.93 -3.40 14.30
C LYS A 136 22.06 -2.76 13.51
N ALA A 137 22.57 -3.43 12.48
CA ALA A 137 23.62 -2.87 11.63
C ALA A 137 23.19 -1.55 10.95
N ILE A 138 21.93 -1.45 10.50
CA ILE A 138 21.39 -0.21 9.93
C ILE A 138 21.34 0.89 11.01
N GLN A 139 20.92 0.57 12.23
CA GLN A 139 20.90 1.53 13.35
C GLN A 139 22.32 2.01 13.69
N ASP A 140 23.29 1.10 13.78
CA ASP A 140 24.68 1.43 14.11
C ASP A 140 25.33 2.30 13.02
N ALA A 141 25.10 2.00 11.73
CA ALA A 141 25.68 2.74 10.61
C ALA A 141 25.03 4.13 10.41
N SER A 142 23.72 4.23 10.64
CA SER A 142 22.97 5.49 10.44
C SER A 142 22.98 6.40 11.67
N GLY A 143 23.19 5.85 12.86
CA GLY A 143 22.94 6.53 14.13
C GLY A 143 21.45 6.79 14.41
N ALA A 144 20.55 6.23 13.60
CA ALA A 144 19.11 6.29 13.84
C ALA A 144 18.69 5.13 14.75
N ARG A 145 17.63 5.35 15.53
CA ARG A 145 16.94 4.29 16.26
C ARG A 145 15.79 3.76 15.42
N MET A 146 15.66 2.44 15.32
CA MET A 146 14.63 1.81 14.51
C MET A 146 13.80 0.82 15.32
N VAL A 147 12.48 0.89 15.19
CA VAL A 147 11.54 -0.02 15.87
C VAL A 147 10.54 -0.55 14.84
N ALA A 148 10.59 -1.86 14.59
CA ALA A 148 9.63 -2.54 13.73
C ALA A 148 8.45 -3.07 14.57
N SER A 149 7.23 -2.68 14.20
CA SER A 149 5.99 -3.22 14.78
C SER A 149 5.87 -4.73 14.51
N LYS A 150 5.34 -5.50 15.46
CA LYS A 150 5.14 -6.96 15.30
C LYS A 150 3.93 -7.31 14.44
N GLU A 151 2.88 -6.50 14.53
CA GLU A 151 1.58 -6.75 13.92
C GLU A 151 1.41 -5.97 12.62
N MET A 152 0.63 -6.53 11.70
CA MET A 152 0.20 -5.85 10.48
C MET A 152 -0.87 -4.82 10.79
N LEU A 153 -0.90 -3.75 9.99
CA LEU A 153 -1.92 -2.72 10.12
C LEU A 153 -3.31 -3.25 9.74
N PRO A 154 -4.38 -2.73 10.35
CA PRO A 154 -5.75 -3.15 10.04
C PRO A 154 -6.05 -3.05 8.54
N GLN A 155 -6.65 -4.11 7.98
CA GLN A 155 -7.04 -4.19 6.57
C GLN A 155 -5.87 -4.00 5.57
N SER A 156 -4.63 -4.14 6.03
CA SER A 156 -3.43 -3.98 5.23
C SER A 156 -2.48 -5.14 5.46
N THR A 157 -1.56 -5.35 4.52
CA THR A 157 -0.41 -6.24 4.72
C THR A 157 0.87 -5.49 5.02
N GLU A 158 0.78 -4.21 5.37
CA GLU A 158 1.92 -3.39 5.78
C GLU A 158 2.10 -3.41 7.29
N ARG A 159 3.34 -3.25 7.72
CA ARG A 159 3.78 -3.07 9.11
C ARG A 159 4.47 -1.72 9.21
N ILE A 160 4.44 -1.14 10.39
CA ILE A 160 5.17 0.11 10.67
C ILE A 160 6.61 -0.21 11.04
N VAL A 161 7.55 0.50 10.41
CA VAL A 161 8.92 0.66 10.89
C VAL A 161 9.11 2.12 11.27
N GLU A 162 9.23 2.38 12.57
CA GLU A 162 9.49 3.71 13.08
C GLU A 162 11.00 3.97 13.09
N VAL A 163 11.42 5.07 12.47
CA VAL A 163 12.81 5.51 12.37
C VAL A 163 12.94 6.86 13.07
N GLN A 164 13.78 6.94 14.11
CA GLN A 164 13.96 8.12 14.95
C GLN A 164 15.41 8.60 14.90
N GLY A 165 15.63 9.92 14.86
CA GLY A 165 16.98 10.48 14.82
C GLY A 165 17.02 11.92 14.35
N ALA A 166 18.24 12.40 14.10
CA ALA A 166 18.49 13.65 13.39
C ALA A 166 18.17 13.49 11.88
N PRO A 167 17.98 14.58 11.12
CA PRO A 167 17.66 14.51 9.70
C PRO A 167 18.65 13.67 8.88
N ASP A 168 19.95 13.84 9.13
CA ASP A 168 21.00 13.09 8.44
C ASP A 168 20.98 11.61 8.81
N SER A 169 20.75 11.28 10.08
CA SER A 169 20.64 9.89 10.54
C SER A 169 19.45 9.18 9.90
N ILE A 170 18.29 9.83 9.85
CA ILE A 170 17.10 9.28 9.20
C ILE A 170 17.33 9.11 7.70
N GLY A 171 17.95 10.10 7.04
CA GLY A 171 18.30 10.00 5.62
C GLY A 171 19.18 8.78 5.32
N ARG A 172 20.26 8.58 6.08
CA ARG A 172 21.14 7.41 5.95
C ARG A 172 20.41 6.09 6.21
N ALA A 173 19.56 6.04 7.24
CA ALA A 173 18.76 4.85 7.53
C ALA A 173 17.82 4.50 6.37
N ILE A 174 17.17 5.50 5.77
CA ILE A 174 16.24 5.31 4.66
C ILE A 174 16.97 4.87 3.39
N GLU A 175 18.19 5.35 3.16
CA GLU A 175 19.02 4.87 2.04
C GLU A 175 19.31 3.36 2.18
N GLU A 176 19.75 2.91 3.37
CA GLU A 176 20.03 1.49 3.63
C GLU A 176 18.76 0.62 3.59
N ILE A 177 17.65 1.12 4.13
CA ILE A 177 16.34 0.45 4.02
C ILE A 177 15.96 0.34 2.55
N GLY A 178 16.11 1.42 1.77
CA GLY A 178 15.79 1.46 0.35
C GLY A 178 16.54 0.40 -0.44
N LYS A 179 17.85 0.25 -0.21
CA LYS A 179 18.67 -0.82 -0.81
C LYS A 179 18.11 -2.21 -0.47
N CYS A 180 17.79 -2.47 0.80
CA CYS A 180 17.24 -3.76 1.24
C CYS A 180 15.85 -4.08 0.66
N LEU A 181 15.05 -3.05 0.40
CA LEU A 181 13.72 -3.22 -0.18
C LEU A 181 13.78 -3.46 -1.69
N LEU A 182 14.75 -2.84 -2.36
CA LEU A 182 14.92 -2.96 -3.81
C LEU A 182 15.51 -4.31 -4.22
N GLU A 183 16.46 -4.83 -3.43
CA GLU A 183 17.09 -6.14 -3.67
C GLU A 183 16.08 -7.29 -3.73
N ASP A 184 15.01 -7.21 -2.92
CA ASP A 184 13.99 -8.26 -2.74
C ASP A 184 12.59 -7.78 -3.14
N TRP A 185 12.48 -6.75 -4.00
CA TRP A 185 11.22 -6.05 -4.30
C TRP A 185 10.07 -6.98 -4.75
N GLU A 186 10.40 -8.09 -5.40
CA GLU A 186 9.45 -9.11 -5.87
C GLU A 186 8.61 -9.70 -4.74
N ARG A 187 9.18 -9.83 -3.53
CA ARG A 187 8.45 -10.31 -2.34
C ARG A 187 7.34 -9.34 -1.92
N GLY A 188 7.47 -8.08 -2.30
CA GLY A 188 6.47 -7.04 -2.10
C GLY A 188 5.27 -7.13 -3.06
N GLN A 189 5.30 -8.00 -4.08
CA GLN A 189 4.15 -8.18 -4.98
C GLN A 189 2.92 -8.68 -4.20
N GLY A 190 1.75 -8.08 -4.47
CA GLY A 190 0.51 -8.38 -3.76
C GLY A 190 0.38 -7.70 -2.39
N THR A 191 1.23 -6.72 -2.07
CA THR A 191 1.06 -5.90 -0.87
C THR A 191 -0.27 -5.16 -0.89
N VAL A 192 -1.04 -5.25 0.19
CA VAL A 192 -2.26 -4.46 0.39
C VAL A 192 -1.90 -3.17 1.14
N PRO A 193 -1.84 -2.02 0.45
CA PRO A 193 -1.46 -0.76 1.05
C PRO A 193 -2.44 -0.32 2.14
N PHE A 194 -1.91 0.12 3.29
CA PHE A 194 -2.69 0.73 4.35
C PHE A 194 -3.30 2.05 3.89
N HIS A 195 -4.57 2.24 4.23
CA HIS A 195 -5.31 3.47 3.96
C HIS A 195 -5.99 3.92 5.25
N PRO A 196 -5.49 5.00 5.89
CA PRO A 196 -6.11 5.50 7.11
C PRO A 196 -7.54 5.97 6.80
N GLY A 197 -8.52 5.46 7.55
CA GLY A 197 -9.94 5.84 7.43
C GLY A 197 -10.87 4.86 6.71
N VAL A 198 -10.35 3.82 6.05
CA VAL A 198 -11.21 2.80 5.39
C VAL A 198 -11.71 1.74 6.39
N GLY A 199 -11.17 1.75 7.61
CA GLY A 199 -11.29 0.69 8.61
C GLY A 199 -12.52 0.69 9.51
N ASP A 200 -13.26 1.79 9.67
CA ASP A 200 -14.20 1.88 10.79
C ASP A 200 -15.54 2.59 10.48
N ALA A 201 -16.16 2.24 9.35
CA ALA A 201 -17.53 2.67 9.06
C ALA A 201 -18.56 1.53 9.11
N THR A 202 -18.17 0.29 9.44
CA THR A 202 -19.10 -0.86 9.43
C THR A 202 -18.93 -1.88 10.56
N SER A 203 -18.12 -1.59 11.60
CA SER A 203 -17.98 -2.48 12.76
C SER A 203 -18.26 -1.76 14.09
N GLY A 204 -19.39 -1.08 14.20
CA GLY A 204 -19.72 -0.41 15.48
C GLY A 204 -21.00 0.42 15.54
N SER A 205 -22.17 -0.15 15.26
CA SER A 205 -23.44 0.27 15.91
C SER A 205 -24.63 -0.50 15.35
N ARG A 206 -24.92 -1.66 15.94
CA ARG A 206 -26.31 -2.00 16.23
C ARG A 206 -26.51 -1.80 17.72
N ARG A 207 -26.61 -0.53 18.13
CA ARG A 207 -27.32 -0.17 19.35
C ARG A 207 -28.78 -0.56 19.12
N SER A 208 -29.13 -1.76 19.52
CA SER A 208 -30.51 -2.18 19.68
C SER A 208 -31.02 -1.51 20.96
N ALA A 209 -31.85 -0.49 20.81
CA ALA A 209 -32.59 0.13 21.90
C ALA A 209 -34.00 0.49 21.42
N ASN A 210 -34.96 -0.25 21.99
CA ASN A 210 -36.41 0.00 22.14
C ASN A 210 -37.26 0.36 20.89
N GLY A 211 -38.40 -0.26 20.61
CA GLY A 211 -39.18 -1.26 21.34
C GLY A 211 -40.64 -0.85 21.41
N TYR A 212 -41.57 -1.62 20.82
CA TYR A 212 -42.99 -1.69 21.20
C TYR A 212 -43.56 -3.03 20.71
N SER A 213 -44.00 -3.89 21.62
CA SER A 213 -45.32 -4.54 21.59
C SER A 213 -45.36 -5.70 22.59
N ALA A 214 -46.39 -5.61 23.43
CA ALA A 214 -46.72 -6.52 24.49
C ALA A 214 -47.28 -7.84 23.96
N ALA A 215 -46.99 -8.94 24.66
CA ALA A 215 -47.99 -9.93 25.03
C ALA A 215 -47.41 -10.90 26.08
N ALA A 216 -48.18 -11.06 27.14
CA ALA A 216 -47.93 -11.91 28.29
C ALA A 216 -47.81 -13.40 27.93
N ARG A 217 -47.05 -14.14 28.75
CA ARG A 217 -47.51 -15.39 29.39
C ARG A 217 -46.58 -15.80 30.53
N LYS A 218 -47.20 -16.02 31.70
CA LYS A 218 -46.68 -16.63 32.92
C LYS A 218 -46.24 -18.08 32.67
N SER A 219 -45.23 -18.58 33.41
CA SER A 219 -45.39 -19.71 34.36
C SER A 219 -44.05 -20.17 34.96
N ASN A 220 -44.14 -20.65 36.21
CA ASN A 220 -43.15 -21.08 37.20
C ASN A 220 -42.31 -22.34 36.88
N GLY A 221 -41.21 -22.51 37.65
CA GLY A 221 -40.53 -23.79 37.98
C GLY A 221 -39.02 -23.70 37.72
N ASP A 222 -38.16 -23.39 38.69
CA ASP A 222 -37.59 -24.25 39.75
C ASP A 222 -36.85 -25.52 39.26
N VAL A 223 -35.74 -25.81 39.94
CA VAL A 223 -34.96 -27.07 40.02
C VAL A 223 -33.73 -27.22 39.09
N THR A 224 -32.57 -26.94 39.71
CA THR A 224 -31.27 -27.62 39.66
C THR A 224 -30.99 -28.67 38.56
N ARG A 225 -29.92 -28.46 37.76
CA ARG A 225 -29.04 -29.54 37.23
C ARG A 225 -27.78 -28.95 36.56
N ARG A 226 -26.63 -28.98 37.25
CA ARG A 226 -25.49 -29.88 37.00
C ARG A 226 -24.89 -29.81 35.58
N SER A 227 -23.79 -29.08 35.48
CA SER A 227 -22.77 -29.16 34.43
C SER A 227 -22.11 -30.55 34.38
N PRO A 228 -21.79 -31.10 33.19
CA PRO A 228 -20.77 -32.13 33.04
C PRO A 228 -19.41 -31.52 32.64
N PRO A 229 -18.28 -32.18 32.98
CA PRO A 229 -16.93 -31.68 32.70
C PRO A 229 -16.50 -31.95 31.24
N PRO A 230 -15.49 -31.23 30.71
CA PRO A 230 -14.93 -31.54 29.41
C PRO A 230 -13.94 -32.73 29.52
N SER A 231 -14.21 -33.79 28.76
CA SER A 231 -13.27 -34.90 28.56
C SER A 231 -12.12 -34.50 27.62
N PRO A 232 -10.90 -35.02 27.84
CA PRO A 232 -9.74 -34.74 27.01
C PRO A 232 -9.59 -35.72 25.83
N HIS A 233 -8.96 -35.23 24.76
CA HIS A 233 -8.37 -35.94 23.61
C HIS A 233 -9.24 -36.18 22.37
N SER A 234 -8.92 -35.38 21.34
CA SER A 234 -8.76 -35.88 19.97
C SER A 234 -7.44 -35.36 19.40
N PRO A 235 -6.64 -36.20 18.71
CA PRO A 235 -5.32 -35.83 18.21
C PRO A 235 -5.39 -35.15 16.84
N THR A 236 -4.45 -34.23 16.63
CA THR A 236 -3.74 -33.98 15.36
C THR A 236 -4.55 -33.67 14.10
N VAL A 237 -4.66 -32.38 13.76
CA VAL A 237 -4.23 -31.89 12.43
C VAL A 237 -3.65 -30.48 12.61
N ALA A 238 -2.33 -30.40 12.82
CA ALA A 238 -1.57 -29.19 12.54
C ALA A 238 -1.52 -29.04 11.00
N GLN A 239 -2.56 -28.44 10.44
CA GLN A 239 -2.60 -28.13 9.01
C GLN A 239 -1.73 -26.91 8.78
N SER A 240 -0.60 -27.17 8.13
CA SER A 240 0.17 -26.31 7.24
C SER A 240 -0.21 -24.84 7.28
N ALA A 241 0.72 -23.95 7.65
CA ALA A 241 0.59 -22.52 7.38
C ALA A 241 0.16 -22.37 5.91
N ALA A 242 -1.12 -22.08 5.69
CA ALA A 242 -1.67 -22.01 4.36
C ALA A 242 -0.86 -20.98 3.60
N ASN A 243 -0.26 -21.37 2.47
CA ASN A 243 0.52 -20.47 1.62
C ASN A 243 -0.46 -19.51 0.94
N LEU A 244 -0.99 -18.57 1.71
CA LEU A 244 -1.97 -17.61 1.24
C LEU A 244 -1.23 -16.55 0.43
N ARG A 245 -1.56 -16.47 -0.85
CA ARG A 245 -1.06 -15.47 -1.79
C ARG A 245 -2.10 -14.39 -1.98
N THR A 246 -1.64 -13.16 -2.18
CA THR A 246 -2.50 -12.04 -2.61
C THR A 246 -2.24 -11.76 -4.08
N GLN A 247 -3.30 -11.59 -4.86
CA GLN A 247 -3.25 -11.17 -6.26
C GLN A 247 -4.19 -9.97 -6.47
N ASN A 248 -3.74 -9.02 -7.28
CA ASN A 248 -4.49 -7.80 -7.58
C ASN A 248 -4.75 -7.74 -9.09
N ILE A 249 -5.99 -7.42 -9.47
CA ILE A 249 -6.36 -7.18 -10.87
C ILE A 249 -7.16 -5.89 -10.98
N SER A 250 -6.97 -5.16 -12.08
CA SER A 250 -7.75 -3.97 -12.41
C SER A 250 -8.83 -4.32 -13.41
N ILE A 251 -10.06 -3.90 -13.15
CA ILE A 251 -11.23 -4.17 -13.99
C ILE A 251 -11.98 -2.86 -14.26
N PRO A 252 -12.30 -2.53 -15.51
CA PRO A 252 -13.10 -1.34 -15.85
C PRO A 252 -14.40 -1.25 -15.04
N SER A 253 -14.73 -0.07 -14.51
CA SER A 253 -15.87 0.11 -13.60
C SER A 253 -17.21 -0.31 -14.20
N ASP A 254 -17.37 -0.16 -15.51
CA ASP A 254 -18.55 -0.57 -16.26
C ASP A 254 -18.72 -2.09 -16.35
N MET A 255 -17.62 -2.85 -16.23
CA MET A 255 -17.61 -4.32 -16.22
C MET A 255 -17.74 -4.91 -14.81
N VAL A 256 -17.49 -4.13 -13.75
CA VAL A 256 -17.59 -4.62 -12.36
C VAL A 256 -19.00 -5.08 -11.99
N GLY A 257 -20.03 -4.41 -12.51
CA GLY A 257 -21.42 -4.74 -12.21
C GLY A 257 -21.81 -6.18 -12.57
N CYS A 258 -21.30 -6.70 -13.71
CA CYS A 258 -21.63 -8.05 -14.17
C CYS A 258 -20.92 -9.14 -13.32
N ILE A 259 -19.75 -8.82 -12.77
CA ILE A 259 -18.98 -9.71 -11.90
C ILE A 259 -19.63 -9.80 -10.52
N ILE A 260 -20.09 -8.66 -9.98
CA ILE A 260 -20.78 -8.62 -8.69
C ILE A 260 -22.12 -9.37 -8.78
N GLY A 261 -22.87 -9.13 -9.85
CA GLY A 261 -24.21 -9.68 -10.04
C GLY A 261 -25.27 -8.99 -9.17
N ARG A 262 -26.55 -9.30 -9.42
CA ARG A 262 -27.67 -8.75 -8.64
C ARG A 262 -27.54 -9.14 -7.17
N SER A 263 -27.57 -8.16 -6.28
CA SER A 263 -27.37 -8.33 -4.82
C SER A 263 -26.05 -9.01 -4.43
N GLY A 264 -25.02 -8.99 -5.30
CA GLY A 264 -23.73 -9.62 -5.02
C GLY A 264 -23.72 -11.14 -5.14
N SER A 265 -24.73 -11.75 -5.77
CA SER A 265 -24.86 -13.21 -5.84
C SER A 265 -23.69 -13.87 -6.58
N LYS A 266 -23.29 -13.32 -7.73
CA LYS A 266 -22.22 -13.87 -8.56
C LYS A 266 -20.86 -13.79 -7.88
N ILE A 267 -20.48 -12.63 -7.32
CA ILE A 267 -19.21 -12.52 -6.60
C ILE A 267 -19.18 -13.42 -5.36
N THR A 268 -20.32 -13.60 -4.69
CA THR A 268 -20.44 -14.51 -3.55
C THR A 268 -20.22 -15.95 -3.98
N GLU A 269 -20.76 -16.35 -5.13
CA GLU A 269 -20.50 -17.65 -5.73
C GLU A 269 -19.04 -17.84 -6.14
N ILE A 270 -18.41 -16.85 -6.77
CA ILE A 270 -16.99 -16.89 -7.14
C ILE A 270 -16.11 -17.06 -5.89
N ARG A 271 -16.41 -16.35 -4.80
CA ARG A 271 -15.71 -16.52 -3.50
C ARG A 271 -15.91 -17.95 -2.96
N ARG A 272 -17.12 -18.48 -3.00
CA ARG A 272 -17.46 -19.83 -2.52
C ARG A 272 -16.77 -20.92 -3.34
N LEU A 273 -16.74 -20.79 -4.66
CA LEU A 273 -16.18 -21.78 -5.58
C LEU A 273 -14.65 -21.76 -5.62
N SER A 274 -14.05 -20.56 -5.55
CA SER A 274 -12.60 -20.41 -5.52
C SER A 274 -12.00 -20.73 -4.16
N GLY A 275 -12.73 -20.47 -3.07
CA GLY A 275 -12.18 -20.54 -1.71
C GLY A 275 -11.30 -19.33 -1.37
N SER A 276 -11.13 -18.38 -2.31
CA SER A 276 -10.40 -17.14 -2.09
C SER A 276 -11.30 -16.04 -1.54
N LYS A 277 -10.73 -15.23 -0.68
CA LYS A 277 -11.31 -13.98 -0.21
C LYS A 277 -11.09 -12.90 -1.28
N ILE A 278 -12.17 -12.42 -1.88
CA ILE A 278 -12.14 -11.41 -2.95
C ILE A 278 -12.69 -10.09 -2.42
N SER A 279 -11.89 -9.03 -2.41
CA SER A 279 -12.27 -7.65 -2.07
C SER A 279 -12.33 -6.77 -3.31
N ILE A 280 -13.26 -5.82 -3.35
CA ILE A 280 -13.48 -4.92 -4.48
C ILE A 280 -13.42 -3.48 -3.98
N ALA A 281 -12.62 -2.63 -4.62
CA ALA A 281 -12.52 -1.21 -4.28
C ALA A 281 -13.88 -0.50 -4.50
N LYS A 282 -14.30 0.32 -3.52
CA LYS A 282 -15.56 1.07 -3.56
C LYS A 282 -15.55 2.20 -4.60
N ALA A 283 -14.37 2.77 -4.86
CA ALA A 283 -14.13 3.81 -5.86
C ALA A 283 -13.12 3.32 -6.90
N PRO A 284 -13.14 3.86 -8.13
CA PRO A 284 -12.07 3.65 -9.11
C PRO A 284 -10.71 4.05 -8.51
N HIS A 285 -9.65 3.31 -8.85
CA HIS A 285 -8.32 3.53 -8.31
C HIS A 285 -7.61 4.71 -8.98
N ASP A 286 -7.92 4.96 -10.26
CA ASP A 286 -7.29 5.96 -11.12
C ASP A 286 -8.33 6.71 -11.98
N ASP A 287 -7.89 7.81 -12.62
CA ASP A 287 -8.70 8.63 -13.55
C ASP A 287 -9.12 7.85 -14.83
N THR A 288 -8.59 6.62 -15.01
CA THR A 288 -8.95 5.68 -16.09
C THR A 288 -10.29 4.96 -15.87
N GLY A 289 -10.88 5.06 -14.67
CA GLY A 289 -12.16 4.43 -14.37
C GLY A 289 -12.07 2.94 -14.03
N GLU A 290 -10.88 2.40 -13.77
CA GLU A 290 -10.69 1.00 -13.35
C GLU A 290 -10.86 0.81 -11.83
N ARG A 291 -11.45 -0.32 -11.44
CA ARG A 291 -11.61 -0.75 -10.05
C ARG A 291 -10.69 -1.92 -9.75
N MET A 292 -9.99 -1.81 -8.64
CA MET A 292 -9.09 -2.86 -8.17
C MET A 292 -9.86 -3.96 -7.43
N PHE A 293 -9.54 -5.20 -7.78
CA PHE A 293 -9.94 -6.42 -7.08
C PHE A 293 -8.72 -7.01 -6.39
N THR A 294 -8.90 -7.45 -5.15
CA THR A 294 -7.85 -8.10 -4.35
C THR A 294 -8.32 -9.50 -3.99
N ILE A 295 -7.58 -10.51 -4.44
CA ILE A 295 -7.88 -11.93 -4.28
C ILE A 295 -6.85 -12.51 -3.30
N ILE A 296 -7.30 -13.10 -2.20
CA ILE A 296 -6.44 -13.64 -1.15
C ILE A 296 -6.85 -15.09 -0.86
N GLY A 297 -5.95 -16.04 -1.05
CA GLY A 297 -6.24 -17.48 -0.98
C GLY A 297 -4.99 -18.29 -1.29
N THR A 298 -5.08 -19.63 -1.30
CA THR A 298 -3.95 -20.46 -1.77
C THR A 298 -3.66 -20.19 -3.25
N PRO A 299 -2.50 -20.57 -3.80
CA PRO A 299 -2.20 -20.36 -5.22
C PRO A 299 -3.28 -20.96 -6.13
N GLU A 300 -3.75 -22.17 -5.80
CA GLU A 300 -4.79 -22.88 -6.55
C GLU A 300 -6.15 -22.19 -6.41
N ALA A 301 -6.48 -21.71 -5.20
CA ALA A 301 -7.72 -20.97 -4.95
C ALA A 301 -7.74 -19.65 -5.73
N ASN A 302 -6.61 -18.94 -5.76
CA ASN A 302 -6.49 -17.68 -6.48
C ASN A 302 -6.52 -17.85 -7.99
N GLU A 303 -5.84 -18.87 -8.52
CA GLU A 303 -5.91 -19.21 -9.94
C GLU A 303 -7.34 -19.53 -10.36
N LYS A 304 -8.05 -20.32 -9.54
CA LYS A 304 -9.47 -20.61 -9.75
C LYS A 304 -10.34 -19.34 -9.67
N ALA A 305 -10.06 -18.43 -8.74
CA ALA A 305 -10.76 -17.14 -8.64
C ALA A 305 -10.54 -16.29 -9.89
N LEU A 306 -9.29 -16.18 -10.37
CA LEU A 306 -8.95 -15.44 -11.59
C LEU A 306 -9.68 -16.00 -12.81
N PHE A 307 -9.65 -17.32 -12.99
CA PHE A 307 -10.35 -17.97 -14.09
C PHE A 307 -11.85 -17.64 -14.10
N LEU A 308 -12.52 -17.74 -12.94
CA LEU A 308 -13.93 -17.42 -12.81
C LEU A 308 -14.24 -15.93 -13.06
N LEU A 309 -13.35 -15.02 -12.63
CA LEU A 309 -13.49 -13.59 -12.86
C LEU A 309 -13.32 -13.23 -14.34
N TYR A 310 -12.29 -13.77 -15.01
CA TYR A 310 -12.04 -13.53 -16.43
C TYR A 310 -13.12 -14.15 -17.32
N ASN A 311 -13.58 -15.36 -17.03
CA ASN A 311 -14.67 -15.99 -17.77
C ASN A 311 -15.96 -15.16 -17.68
N GLN A 312 -16.24 -14.58 -16.50
CA GLN A 312 -17.40 -13.71 -16.34
C GLN A 312 -17.27 -12.37 -17.08
N LEU A 313 -16.04 -11.85 -17.19
CA LEU A 313 -15.73 -10.66 -17.98
C LEU A 313 -15.89 -10.90 -19.48
N GLU A 314 -15.35 -12.02 -19.97
CA GLU A 314 -15.38 -12.39 -21.38
C GLU A 314 -16.81 -12.62 -21.86
N SER A 315 -17.60 -13.38 -21.10
CA SER A 315 -19.02 -13.59 -21.37
C SER A 315 -19.83 -12.27 -21.42
N GLU A 316 -19.52 -11.29 -20.57
CA GLU A 316 -20.17 -9.99 -20.61
C GLU A 316 -19.71 -9.15 -21.82
N LYS A 317 -18.43 -9.26 -22.20
CA LYS A 317 -17.87 -8.57 -23.36
C LYS A 317 -18.54 -9.04 -24.66
N GLU A 318 -18.68 -10.35 -24.85
CA GLU A 318 -19.37 -10.93 -26.01
C GLU A 318 -20.84 -10.47 -26.09
N ARG A 319 -21.54 -10.44 -24.95
CA ARG A 319 -22.93 -9.97 -24.87
C ARG A 319 -23.10 -8.50 -25.28
N ARG A 320 -22.09 -7.66 -25.05
CA ARG A 320 -22.11 -6.24 -25.44
C ARG A 320 -21.82 -6.06 -26.94
N VAL A 321 -20.80 -6.74 -27.46
CA VAL A 321 -20.44 -6.71 -28.88
C VAL A 321 -21.62 -7.19 -29.75
N GLY A 322 -22.30 -8.27 -29.36
CA GLY A 322 -23.48 -8.76 -30.09
C GLY A 322 -24.67 -7.81 -30.08
N ARG A 323 -24.77 -6.91 -29.09
CA ARG A 323 -25.84 -5.89 -29.01
C ARG A 323 -25.54 -4.66 -29.85
N GLU A 324 -24.25 -4.33 -30.02
CA GLU A 324 -23.79 -3.21 -30.85
C GLU A 324 -23.90 -3.55 -32.35
N GLN A 325 -23.57 -4.79 -32.74
CA GLN A 325 -23.75 -5.28 -34.11
C GLN A 325 -25.22 -5.25 -34.55
N GLN A 326 -26.14 -5.67 -33.67
CA GLN A 326 -27.57 -5.70 -33.95
C GLN A 326 -28.21 -4.29 -33.99
N GLN A 327 -27.59 -3.28 -33.38
CA GLN A 327 -28.04 -1.88 -33.46
C GLN A 327 -27.52 -1.15 -34.69
N GLN A 328 -26.37 -1.56 -35.25
CA GLN A 328 -25.86 -1.03 -36.52
C GLN A 328 -26.64 -1.59 -37.72
N GLU A 329 -27.02 -2.87 -37.71
CA GLU A 329 -27.85 -3.48 -38.78
C GLU A 329 -29.29 -2.94 -38.84
N LEU A 330 -29.77 -2.26 -37.79
CA LEU A 330 -31.10 -1.63 -37.74
C LEU A 330 -31.07 -0.14 -38.15
N GLN A 331 -29.89 0.41 -38.43
CA GLN A 331 -29.69 1.81 -38.86
C GLN A 331 -29.20 1.96 -40.31
N GLU A 332 -28.88 0.85 -41.00
CA GLU A 332 -28.75 0.75 -42.46
C GLU A 332 -30.05 0.23 -43.09
#